data_AF-A0A8K0P3W7-F1
#
_entry.id   AF-A0A8K0P3W7-F1
#
_cell.length_a   1.000
_cell.length_b   1.000
_cell.length_c   1.000
_cell.angle_alpha   90.00
_cell.angle_beta   90.00
_cell.angle_gamma   90.00
#
_symmetry.space_group_name_H-M   'P 1'
#
loop_
_entity.id
_entity.type
_entity.pdbx_description
1 polymer ?
#
loop_
_entity_poly.entity_id
_entity_poly.type
_entity_poly.pdbx_seq_one_letter_code
_entity_poly.pdbx_strand_id
1 'polypeptide(L)'
;MHFFLCFDCLSLCFLLHFRSCVAFSGKNRIIGVAAKNQMVTNVKNTVFGFKRLLGRKYNDPYVQKELKHLPVKAAPLPNGGIGIRVNYLGEEHSFSPEQITAMLFTKLKETSEIALKTKVNDCVISVPSFFTNAERKGLLDAAAIAGLNVLRLMNETTATALAYGIYKQDLPAPEEKPRNVIFVDCGHSSLQVSACAFHKGKLKMLASAADPELGGRDIDFILTEDFCNSFQSRYRIDPHTNPRAYLRLTAEVEKLKKQMSANSTNLPMNIECFMDDKDVTGDMKR
;
A
#
# COMPACT_ATOMS: atom_id res chain seq x y z
N MET A 1 16.72 -16.30 12.72
CA MET A 1 16.10 -16.63 11.42
C MET A 1 15.78 -15.31 10.74
N HIS A 2 16.28 -15.07 9.52
CA HIS A 2 16.14 -13.77 8.86
C HIS A 2 14.81 -13.68 8.10
N PHE A 3 14.08 -12.61 8.34
CA PHE A 3 12.73 -12.41 7.81
C PHE A 3 12.73 -11.37 6.70
N PHE A 4 12.15 -11.68 5.53
CA PHE A 4 12.03 -10.72 4.42
C PHE A 4 10.64 -10.08 4.41
N LEU A 5 10.58 -8.76 4.59
CA LEU A 5 9.37 -7.97 4.47
C LEU A 5 9.38 -7.22 3.15
N CYS A 6 8.49 -7.57 2.24
CA CYS A 6 8.24 -6.70 1.09
C CYS A 6 7.37 -5.51 1.53
N PHE A 7 7.83 -4.27 1.44
CA PHE A 7 7.06 -3.13 1.94
C PHE A 7 5.83 -2.85 1.08
N ASP A 8 5.91 -2.84 -0.26
CA ASP A 8 4.72 -2.59 -1.09
C ASP A 8 3.77 -3.78 -1.21
N CYS A 9 4.28 -5.00 -1.36
CA CYS A 9 3.44 -6.20 -1.46
C CYS A 9 3.09 -6.86 -0.11
N LEU A 10 3.74 -6.47 0.99
CA LEU A 10 3.61 -7.12 2.32
C LEU A 10 3.55 -8.64 2.23
N SER A 11 4.35 -9.18 1.30
CA SER A 11 4.52 -10.61 1.13
C SER A 11 5.54 -11.05 2.18
N LEU A 12 5.07 -11.78 3.18
CA LEU A 12 5.91 -12.75 3.87
C LEU A 12 6.41 -13.75 2.82
N CYS A 13 7.54 -14.44 3.07
CA CYS A 13 7.95 -15.66 2.37
C CYS A 13 6.86 -16.78 2.26
N PHE A 14 5.64 -16.55 2.72
CA PHE A 14 4.49 -17.46 2.78
C PHE A 14 3.24 -16.97 2.02
N LEU A 15 3.37 -16.30 0.86
CA LEU A 15 2.25 -16.09 -0.10
C LEU A 15 1.01 -15.34 0.44
N LEU A 16 1.08 -14.68 1.59
CA LEU A 16 -0.04 -13.93 2.18
C LEU A 16 0.12 -12.44 1.90
N HIS A 17 -0.73 -11.88 1.04
CA HIS A 17 -0.81 -10.44 0.82
C HIS A 17 -1.45 -9.76 2.03
N PHE A 18 -0.65 -9.05 2.83
CA PHE A 18 -1.18 -8.25 3.94
C PHE A 18 -1.67 -6.88 3.46
N ARG A 19 -2.95 -6.57 3.71
CA ARG A 19 -3.48 -5.23 3.42
C ARG A 19 -2.89 -4.21 4.40
N SER A 20 -2.32 -3.11 3.89
CA SER A 20 -1.78 -2.02 4.71
C SER A 20 -2.89 -1.16 5.29
N CYS A 21 -3.57 -1.67 6.31
CA CYS A 21 -4.71 -1.02 6.94
C CYS A 21 -4.70 -1.26 8.45
N VAL A 22 -4.93 -0.20 9.22
CA VAL A 22 -4.98 -0.21 10.68
C VAL A 22 -6.25 0.51 11.11
N ALA A 23 -7.09 -0.13 11.90
CA ALA A 23 -8.33 0.43 12.40
C ALA A 23 -8.39 0.37 13.92
N PHE A 24 -8.97 1.40 14.52
CA PHE A 24 -9.13 1.52 15.97
C PHE A 24 -10.61 1.34 16.31
N SER A 25 -10.92 0.39 17.18
CA SER A 25 -12.30 0.07 17.57
C SER A 25 -12.38 -0.22 19.06
N GLY A 26 -12.97 0.71 19.82
CA GLY A 26 -13.07 0.64 21.27
C GLY A 26 -11.70 0.44 21.91
N LYS A 27 -11.46 -0.74 22.48
CA LYS A 27 -10.20 -1.12 23.13
C LYS A 27 -9.18 -1.79 22.22
N ASN A 28 -9.59 -2.21 21.02
CA ASN A 28 -8.78 -3.04 20.14
C ASN A 28 -8.23 -2.27 18.94
N ARG A 29 -7.01 -2.66 18.54
CA ARG A 29 -6.44 -2.31 17.24
C ARG A 29 -6.63 -3.50 16.31
N ILE A 30 -7.28 -3.25 15.19
CA ILE A 30 -7.58 -4.25 14.16
C ILE A 30 -6.68 -3.93 12.97
N ILE A 31 -5.93 -4.91 12.48
CA ILE A 31 -4.86 -4.69 11.49
C ILE A 31 -5.02 -5.68 10.34
N GLY A 32 -4.71 -5.25 9.12
CA GLY A 32 -4.71 -6.11 7.94
C GLY A 32 -6.08 -6.23 7.28
N VAL A 33 -6.42 -7.44 6.85
CA VAL A 33 -7.69 -7.73 6.15
C VAL A 33 -8.90 -7.40 7.03
N ALA A 34 -8.83 -7.72 8.32
CA ALA A 34 -9.91 -7.42 9.26
C ALA A 34 -10.17 -5.90 9.37
N ALA A 35 -9.12 -5.07 9.29
CA ALA A 35 -9.25 -3.61 9.29
C ALA A 35 -9.92 -3.12 8.00
N LYS A 36 -9.53 -3.70 6.85
CA LYS A 36 -10.11 -3.37 5.54
C LYS A 36 -11.61 -3.72 5.47
N ASN A 37 -12.03 -4.83 6.08
CA ASN A 37 -13.44 -5.26 6.05
C ASN A 37 -14.39 -4.31 6.78
N GLN A 38 -13.92 -3.60 7.81
CA GLN A 38 -14.71 -2.62 8.55
C GLN A 38 -14.45 -1.17 8.11
N MET A 39 -13.70 -0.95 7.03
CA MET A 39 -13.33 0.39 6.57
C MET A 39 -14.54 1.28 6.28
N VAL A 40 -15.63 0.68 5.76
CA VAL A 40 -16.87 1.40 5.45
C VAL A 40 -17.64 1.77 6.72
N THR A 41 -17.69 0.88 7.72
CA THR A 41 -18.43 1.09 8.97
C THR A 41 -17.66 1.93 9.99
N ASN A 42 -16.32 1.88 9.95
CA ASN A 42 -15.41 2.57 10.86
C ASN A 42 -14.47 3.53 10.12
N VAL A 43 -15.02 4.31 9.18
CA VAL A 43 -14.26 5.17 8.25
C VAL A 43 -13.35 6.19 8.96
N LYS A 44 -13.83 6.82 10.03
CA LYS A 44 -13.09 7.88 10.75
C LYS A 44 -11.91 7.35 11.57
N ASN A 45 -11.87 6.06 11.89
CA ASN A 45 -10.82 5.44 12.70
C ASN A 45 -10.09 4.33 11.95
N THR A 46 -10.20 4.30 10.62
CA THR A 46 -9.50 3.33 9.76
C THR A 46 -8.47 4.05 8.91
N VAL A 47 -7.19 3.80 9.19
CA VAL A 47 -6.04 4.40 8.51
C VAL A 47 -5.53 3.45 7.42
N PHE A 48 -5.37 3.96 6.21
CA PHE A 48 -4.73 3.30 5.07
C PHE A 48 -3.87 4.33 4.32
N GLY A 49 -3.08 3.92 3.33
CA GLY A 49 -2.22 4.83 2.56
C GLY A 49 -1.07 5.48 3.34
N PHE A 50 -0.94 5.18 4.64
CA PHE A 50 0.02 5.81 5.55
C PHE A 50 1.49 5.62 5.16
N LYS A 51 1.81 4.63 4.31
CA LYS A 51 3.17 4.40 3.79
C LYS A 51 3.73 5.63 3.05
N ARG A 52 2.87 6.38 2.36
CA ARG A 52 3.26 7.59 1.60
C ARG A 52 3.49 8.81 2.47
N LEU A 53 3.13 8.73 3.76
CA LEU A 53 3.30 9.81 4.73
C LEU A 53 4.59 9.66 5.55
N LEU A 54 5.25 8.51 5.45
CA LEU A 54 6.39 8.13 6.26
C LEU A 54 7.58 9.09 6.08
N GLY A 55 8.19 9.55 7.16
CA GLY A 55 9.35 10.44 7.11
C GLY A 55 9.10 11.84 6.55
N ARG A 56 7.85 12.18 6.19
CA ARG A 56 7.48 13.48 5.62
C ARG A 56 6.94 14.45 6.67
N LYS A 57 7.01 15.74 6.34
CA LYS A 57 6.47 16.82 7.17
C LYS A 57 5.03 17.10 6.81
N TYR A 58 4.24 17.57 7.78
CA TYR A 58 2.82 17.86 7.56
C TYR A 58 2.60 18.86 6.44
N ASN A 59 3.43 19.91 6.36
CA ASN A 59 3.30 20.98 5.36
C ASN A 59 3.86 20.64 3.97
N ASP A 60 4.37 19.41 3.75
CA ASP A 60 4.83 18.98 2.41
C ASP A 60 3.62 19.01 1.43
N PRO A 61 3.71 19.70 0.28
CA PRO A 61 2.64 19.74 -0.72
C PRO A 61 2.17 18.35 -1.15
N TYR A 62 3.09 17.38 -1.25
CA TYR A 62 2.78 16.00 -1.56
C TYR A 62 1.92 15.36 -0.46
N VAL A 63 2.27 15.59 0.82
CA VAL A 63 1.48 15.12 1.97
C VAL A 63 0.10 15.76 1.96
N GLN A 64 0.00 17.05 1.69
CA GLN A 64 -1.29 17.74 1.62
C GLN A 64 -2.19 17.19 0.51
N LYS A 65 -1.62 16.78 -0.63
CA LYS A 65 -2.35 16.06 -1.69
C LYS A 65 -2.83 14.70 -1.20
N GLU A 66 -1.95 13.91 -0.59
CA GLU A 66 -2.30 12.57 -0.10
C GLU A 66 -3.36 12.60 1.02
N LEU A 67 -3.30 13.57 1.93
CA LEU A 67 -4.26 13.72 3.02
C LEU A 67 -5.68 14.00 2.54
N LYS A 68 -5.87 14.61 1.36
CA LYS A 68 -7.22 14.82 0.76
C LYS A 68 -7.90 13.52 0.39
N HIS A 69 -7.14 12.48 0.10
CA HIS A 69 -7.66 11.15 -0.27
C HIS A 69 -7.89 10.24 0.95
N LEU A 70 -7.56 10.70 2.16
CA LEU A 70 -7.73 9.93 3.37
C LEU A 70 -8.95 10.42 4.16
N PRO A 71 -9.83 9.53 4.63
CA PRO A 71 -10.98 9.92 5.43
C PRO A 71 -10.63 10.34 6.86
N VAL A 72 -9.41 10.04 7.30
CA VAL A 72 -8.92 10.35 8.65
C VAL A 72 -8.39 11.78 8.71
N LYS A 73 -8.66 12.46 9.83
CA LYS A 73 -8.12 13.80 10.06
C LYS A 73 -6.63 13.70 10.40
N ALA A 74 -5.83 14.63 9.91
CA ALA A 74 -4.43 14.79 10.31
C ALA A 74 -4.16 16.22 10.79
N ALA A 75 -3.20 16.38 11.69
CA ALA A 75 -2.71 17.65 12.21
C ALA A 75 -1.18 17.63 12.31
N PRO A 76 -0.50 18.79 12.31
CA PRO A 76 0.93 18.84 12.54
C PRO A 76 1.26 18.45 13.99
N LEU A 77 2.27 17.61 14.17
CA LEU A 77 2.89 17.34 15.47
C LEU A 77 3.85 18.47 15.85
N PRO A 78 4.24 18.61 17.14
CA PRO A 78 5.17 19.66 17.59
C PRO A 78 6.51 19.69 16.84
N ASN A 79 6.96 18.54 16.35
CA ASN A 79 8.19 18.41 15.55
C ASN A 79 7.98 18.67 14.03
N GLY A 80 6.82 19.18 13.64
CA GLY A 80 6.39 19.39 12.25
C GLY A 80 6.04 18.11 11.49
N GLY A 81 6.07 16.94 12.15
CA GLY A 81 5.63 15.66 11.60
C GLY A 81 4.11 15.58 11.47
N ILE A 82 3.62 14.46 10.95
CA ILE A 82 2.19 14.23 10.70
C ILE A 82 1.59 13.50 11.90
N GLY A 83 0.47 13.99 12.43
CA GLY A 83 -0.31 13.35 13.49
C GLY A 83 -1.68 12.93 12.98
N ILE A 84 -1.87 11.64 12.72
CA ILE A 84 -3.15 11.05 12.28
C ILE A 84 -4.05 10.89 13.50
N ARG A 85 -5.20 11.57 13.49
CA ARG A 85 -6.18 11.58 14.59
C ARG A 85 -7.20 10.47 14.44
N VAL A 86 -7.36 9.69 15.48
CA VAL A 86 -8.32 8.57 15.58
C VAL A 86 -8.92 8.56 16.98
N ASN A 87 -10.17 8.08 17.11
CA ASN A 87 -10.72 7.75 18.42
C ASN A 87 -10.27 6.34 18.82
N TYR A 88 -9.58 6.24 19.95
CA TYR A 88 -9.11 4.98 20.51
C TYR A 88 -9.27 5.03 22.03
N LEU A 89 -9.73 3.94 22.64
CA LEU A 89 -9.99 3.87 24.09
C LEU A 89 -10.98 4.93 24.60
N GLY A 90 -11.85 5.46 23.73
CA GLY A 90 -12.82 6.51 24.07
C GLY A 90 -12.26 7.93 23.95
N GLU A 91 -10.97 8.09 23.65
CA GLU A 91 -10.29 9.39 23.57
C GLU A 91 -9.74 9.64 22.17
N GLU A 92 -9.51 10.91 21.82
CA GLU A 92 -8.81 11.26 20.59
C GLU A 92 -7.30 11.06 20.78
N HIS A 93 -6.71 10.17 19.99
CA HIS A 93 -5.28 9.95 19.95
C HIS A 93 -4.71 10.44 18.61
N SER A 94 -3.49 10.96 18.67
CA SER A 94 -2.71 11.32 17.49
C SER A 94 -1.52 10.37 17.34
N PHE A 95 -1.44 9.68 16.21
CA PHE A 95 -0.35 8.76 15.89
C PHE A 95 0.43 9.24 14.67
N SER A 96 1.75 9.14 14.73
CA SER A 96 2.62 9.36 13.59
C SER A 96 2.51 8.24 12.54
N PRO A 97 2.79 8.51 11.25
CA PRO A 97 2.90 7.46 10.23
C PRO A 97 3.85 6.32 10.63
N GLU A 98 4.93 6.63 11.34
CA GLU A 98 5.89 5.67 11.87
C GLU A 98 5.25 4.76 12.92
N GLN A 99 4.46 5.32 13.85
CA GLN A 99 3.71 4.51 14.83
C GLN A 99 2.66 3.63 14.18
N ILE A 100 1.91 4.13 13.18
CA ILE A 100 0.92 3.32 12.44
C ILE A 100 1.62 2.20 11.66
N THR A 101 2.76 2.49 11.03
CA THR A 101 3.57 1.48 10.33
C THR A 101 4.14 0.45 11.29
N ALA A 102 4.56 0.87 12.49
CA ALA A 102 5.02 -0.04 13.53
C ALA A 102 3.91 -1.00 13.98
N MET A 103 2.66 -0.53 14.12
CA MET A 103 1.53 -1.43 14.41
C MET A 103 1.39 -2.53 13.36
N LEU A 104 1.52 -2.17 12.08
CA LEU A 104 1.52 -3.14 10.99
C LEU A 104 2.70 -4.11 11.10
N PHE A 105 3.91 -3.63 11.37
CA PHE A 105 5.09 -4.48 11.56
C PHE A 105 4.97 -5.43 12.75
N THR A 106 4.42 -4.97 13.88
CA THR A 106 4.12 -5.84 15.02
C THR A 106 3.17 -6.96 14.59
N LYS A 107 2.14 -6.66 13.79
CA LYS A 107 1.21 -7.70 13.33
C LYS A 107 1.88 -8.71 12.39
N LEU A 108 2.72 -8.24 11.47
CA LEU A 108 3.47 -9.12 10.57
C LEU A 108 4.45 -9.99 11.35
N LYS A 109 5.15 -9.43 12.33
CA LYS A 109 6.02 -10.16 13.25
C LYS A 109 5.23 -11.26 13.95
N GLU A 110 4.11 -10.95 14.59
CA GLU A 110 3.24 -11.95 15.24
C GLU A 110 2.82 -13.07 14.27
N THR A 111 2.33 -12.72 13.08
CA THR A 111 1.93 -13.72 12.07
C THR A 111 3.10 -14.60 11.64
N SER A 112 4.29 -14.04 11.53
CA SER A 112 5.52 -14.77 11.19
C SER A 112 5.95 -15.70 12.30
N GLU A 113 5.90 -15.23 13.55
CA GLU A 113 6.24 -16.02 14.73
C GLU A 113 5.30 -17.22 14.88
N ILE A 114 4.00 -17.04 14.60
CA ILE A 114 3.01 -18.12 14.58
C ILE A 114 3.32 -19.14 13.48
N ALA A 115 3.59 -18.67 12.25
CA ALA A 115 3.84 -19.54 11.11
C ALA A 115 5.16 -20.33 11.27
N LEU A 116 6.22 -19.67 11.73
CA LEU A 116 7.55 -20.26 11.92
C LEU A 116 7.72 -20.98 13.25
N LYS A 117 6.76 -20.82 14.18
CA LYS A 117 6.82 -21.33 15.56
C LYS A 117 8.11 -20.93 16.30
N THR A 118 8.63 -19.75 16.00
CA THR A 118 9.88 -19.22 16.57
C THR A 118 9.83 -17.70 16.67
N LYS A 119 10.68 -17.11 17.51
CA LYS A 119 10.78 -15.65 17.65
C LYS A 119 11.47 -15.02 16.45
N VAL A 120 10.94 -13.88 16.00
CA VAL A 120 11.45 -13.13 14.85
C VAL A 120 12.00 -11.79 15.34
N ASN A 121 13.33 -11.70 15.40
CA ASN A 121 14.02 -10.49 15.85
C ASN A 121 14.64 -9.71 14.68
N ASP A 122 15.17 -10.41 13.67
CA ASP A 122 15.87 -9.79 12.56
C ASP A 122 15.05 -9.78 11.27
N CYS A 123 15.08 -8.68 10.54
CA CYS A 123 14.45 -8.58 9.24
C CYS A 123 15.28 -7.81 8.20
N VAL A 124 14.95 -8.06 6.94
CA VAL A 124 15.32 -7.24 5.78
C VAL A 124 14.03 -6.68 5.23
N ILE A 125 13.97 -5.37 5.03
CA ILE A 125 12.77 -4.69 4.54
C ILE A 125 13.07 -4.18 3.13
N SER A 126 12.20 -4.51 2.18
CA SER A 126 12.27 -3.93 0.85
C SER A 126 11.72 -2.50 0.87
N VAL A 127 12.24 -1.61 0.04
CA VAL A 127 11.73 -0.24 -0.11
C VAL A 127 11.72 0.16 -1.58
N PRO A 128 10.84 1.09 -1.98
CA PRO A 128 10.90 1.64 -3.32
C PRO A 128 12.26 2.31 -3.57
N SER A 129 12.76 2.20 -4.79
CA SER A 129 14.09 2.71 -5.17
C SER A 129 14.20 4.22 -4.99
N PHE A 130 13.09 4.94 -5.16
CA PHE A 130 12.98 6.39 -5.06
C PHE A 130 12.81 6.93 -3.63
N PHE A 131 12.73 6.07 -2.61
CA PHE A 131 12.62 6.52 -1.21
C PHE A 131 13.82 7.35 -0.80
N THR A 132 13.54 8.54 -0.27
CA THR A 132 14.49 9.49 0.31
C THR A 132 15.09 8.97 1.62
N ASN A 133 16.18 9.61 2.08
CA ASN A 133 16.80 9.30 3.37
C ASN A 133 15.83 9.48 4.54
N ALA A 134 14.92 10.46 4.46
CA ALA A 134 13.93 10.71 5.50
C ALA A 134 12.87 9.59 5.57
N GLU A 135 12.35 9.15 4.41
CA GLU A 135 11.40 8.02 4.32
C GLU A 135 12.06 6.72 4.80
N ARG A 136 13.30 6.44 4.37
CA ARG A 136 14.07 5.27 4.83
C ARG A 136 14.28 5.29 6.34
N LYS A 137 14.60 6.45 6.92
CA LYS A 137 14.74 6.61 8.37
C LYS A 137 13.42 6.38 9.09
N GLY A 138 12.31 6.96 8.62
CA GLY A 138 10.99 6.73 9.21
C GLY A 138 10.62 5.24 9.21
N LEU A 139 11.05 4.48 8.20
CA LEU A 139 10.84 3.03 8.16
C LEU A 139 11.65 2.27 9.20
N LEU A 140 12.92 2.66 9.39
CA LEU A 140 13.77 2.10 10.44
C LEU A 140 13.22 2.44 11.83
N ASP A 141 12.74 3.65 12.03
CA ASP A 141 12.11 4.08 13.29
C ASP A 141 10.84 3.26 13.56
N ALA A 142 9.99 3.04 12.54
CA ALA A 142 8.82 2.17 12.64
C ALA A 142 9.20 0.71 12.99
N ALA A 143 10.27 0.17 12.38
CA ALA A 143 10.77 -1.17 12.69
C ALA A 143 11.32 -1.27 14.12
N ALA A 144 12.03 -0.24 14.58
CA ALA A 144 12.54 -0.16 15.94
C ALA A 144 11.40 -0.14 16.98
N ILE A 145 10.33 0.64 16.73
CA ILE A 145 9.12 0.66 17.58
C ILE A 145 8.47 -0.74 17.64
N ALA A 146 8.49 -1.49 16.53
CA ALA A 146 7.97 -2.86 16.47
C ALA A 146 8.91 -3.92 17.09
N GLY A 147 10.09 -3.52 17.57
CA GLY A 147 11.10 -4.44 18.11
C GLY A 147 11.68 -5.37 17.04
N LEU A 148 11.92 -4.85 15.83
CA LEU A 148 12.59 -5.55 14.74
C LEU A 148 13.97 -4.92 14.49
N ASN A 149 15.00 -5.75 14.44
CA ASN A 149 16.34 -5.38 14.04
C ASN A 149 16.44 -5.46 12.51
N VAL A 150 16.56 -4.30 11.86
CA VAL A 150 16.66 -4.22 10.39
C VAL A 150 18.10 -4.40 9.96
N LEU A 151 18.41 -5.59 9.43
CA LEU A 151 19.76 -5.92 8.94
C LEU A 151 20.12 -5.14 7.68
N ARG A 152 19.12 -4.92 6.81
CA ARG A 152 19.30 -4.21 5.55
C ARG A 152 17.97 -3.67 5.05
N LEU A 153 18.00 -2.44 4.54
CA LEU A 153 16.98 -1.96 3.61
C LEU A 153 17.42 -2.31 2.19
N MET A 154 16.55 -2.96 1.43
CA MET A 154 16.84 -3.41 0.07
C MET A 154 15.87 -2.78 -0.91
N ASN A 155 16.32 -2.35 -2.09
CA ASN A 155 15.38 -1.86 -3.09
C ASN A 155 14.49 -3.00 -3.59
N GLU A 156 13.19 -2.75 -3.76
CA GLU A 156 12.20 -3.74 -4.21
C GLU A 156 12.57 -4.40 -5.53
N THR A 157 12.90 -3.59 -6.54
CA THR A 157 13.31 -4.09 -7.85
C THR A 157 14.61 -4.91 -7.79
N THR A 158 15.52 -4.57 -6.88
CA THR A 158 16.73 -5.37 -6.62
C THR A 158 16.39 -6.70 -5.94
N ALA A 159 15.40 -6.73 -5.04
CA ALA A 159 14.91 -7.96 -4.44
C ALA A 159 14.26 -8.89 -5.48
N THR A 160 13.46 -8.33 -6.38
CA THR A 160 12.87 -9.04 -7.51
C THR A 160 13.95 -9.58 -8.44
N ALA A 161 14.97 -8.77 -8.76
CA ALA A 161 16.11 -9.20 -9.56
C ALA A 161 16.92 -10.32 -8.88
N LEU A 162 17.14 -10.25 -7.57
CA LEU A 162 17.81 -11.30 -6.80
C LEU A 162 17.01 -12.61 -6.84
N ALA A 163 15.69 -12.55 -6.62
CA ALA A 163 14.81 -13.71 -6.71
C ALA A 163 14.89 -14.34 -8.10
N TYR A 164 14.80 -13.55 -9.17
CA TYR A 164 14.99 -14.04 -10.54
C TYR A 164 16.35 -14.73 -10.73
N GLY A 165 17.43 -14.09 -10.27
CA GLY A 165 18.80 -14.60 -10.41
C GLY A 165 19.06 -15.92 -9.68
N ILE A 166 18.40 -16.14 -8.53
CA ILE A 166 18.55 -17.37 -7.73
C ILE A 166 17.80 -18.54 -8.37
N TYR A 167 16.58 -18.32 -8.87
CA TYR A 167 15.74 -19.40 -9.39
C TYR A 167 16.02 -19.74 -10.86
N LYS A 168 16.67 -18.85 -11.62
CA LYS A 168 17.01 -19.12 -13.02
C LYS A 168 18.29 -19.95 -13.13
N GLN A 169 18.13 -21.16 -13.67
CA GLN A 169 19.22 -22.12 -13.83
C GLN A 169 20.03 -21.91 -15.12
N ASP A 170 19.45 -21.25 -16.12
CA ASP A 170 19.98 -21.07 -17.47
C ASP A 170 20.70 -19.72 -17.66
N LEU A 171 21.30 -19.17 -16.59
CA LEU A 171 22.01 -17.90 -16.67
C LEU A 171 23.40 -18.07 -17.32
N PRO A 172 23.83 -17.12 -18.18
CA PRO A 172 25.12 -17.18 -18.86
C PRO A 172 26.31 -17.30 -17.90
N ALA A 173 27.36 -18.02 -18.31
CA ALA A 173 28.59 -18.08 -17.53
C ALA A 173 29.28 -16.70 -17.42
N PRO A 174 30.12 -16.43 -16.41
CA PRO A 174 30.73 -15.10 -16.19
C PRO A 174 31.48 -14.52 -17.41
N GLU A 175 32.05 -15.39 -18.24
CA GLU A 175 32.78 -15.10 -19.47
C GLU A 175 31.87 -14.82 -20.68
N GLU A 176 30.59 -15.15 -20.61
CA GLU A 176 29.63 -14.92 -21.68
C GLU A 176 28.99 -13.53 -21.60
N LYS A 177 28.31 -13.13 -22.68
CA LYS A 177 27.53 -11.88 -22.70
C LYS A 177 26.41 -11.98 -21.65
N PRO A 178 26.25 -10.97 -20.77
CA PRO A 178 25.22 -11.00 -19.75
C PRO A 178 23.82 -11.04 -20.38
N ARG A 179 22.90 -11.73 -19.70
CA ARG A 179 21.47 -11.65 -20.01
C ARG A 179 20.90 -10.37 -19.41
N ASN A 180 20.48 -9.45 -20.28
CA ASN A 180 19.80 -8.24 -19.83
C ASN A 180 18.31 -8.52 -19.66
N VAL A 181 17.79 -8.18 -18.48
CA VAL A 181 16.37 -8.37 -18.11
C VAL A 181 15.84 -7.05 -17.59
N ILE A 182 14.62 -6.71 -18.01
CA ILE A 182 13.90 -5.52 -17.52
C ILE A 182 12.79 -6.00 -16.58
N PHE A 183 12.79 -5.46 -15.37
CA PHE A 183 11.71 -5.65 -14.41
C PHE A 183 10.83 -4.40 -14.41
N VAL A 184 9.54 -4.59 -14.61
CA VAL A 184 8.50 -3.56 -14.51
C VAL A 184 7.58 -3.93 -13.35
N ASP A 185 7.62 -3.12 -12.31
CA ASP A 185 6.79 -3.27 -11.11
C ASP A 185 5.77 -2.14 -11.08
N CYS A 186 4.52 -2.44 -11.44
CA CYS A 186 3.40 -1.53 -11.35
C CYS A 186 2.52 -1.95 -10.17
N GLY A 187 2.77 -1.32 -9.02
CA GLY A 187 2.11 -1.65 -7.77
C GLY A 187 0.79 -0.88 -7.57
N HIS A 188 0.37 -0.80 -6.30
CA HIS A 188 -0.83 -0.03 -5.95
C HIS A 188 -0.64 1.47 -6.17
N SER A 189 0.54 2.02 -5.94
CA SER A 189 0.75 3.47 -5.87
C SER A 189 2.00 4.00 -6.58
N SER A 190 2.75 3.14 -7.25
CA SER A 190 3.98 3.52 -7.95
C SER A 190 4.34 2.53 -9.03
N LEU A 191 5.04 3.04 -10.04
CA LEU A 191 5.64 2.29 -11.13
C LEU A 191 7.16 2.35 -10.99
N GLN A 192 7.82 1.20 -10.97
CA GLN A 192 9.27 1.11 -10.95
C GLN A 192 9.75 0.26 -12.11
N VAL A 193 10.72 0.76 -12.87
CA VAL A 193 11.39 0.03 -13.93
C VAL A 193 12.85 -0.11 -13.59
N SER A 194 13.40 -1.30 -13.80
CA SER A 194 14.84 -1.52 -13.62
C SER A 194 15.37 -2.47 -14.69
N ALA A 195 16.56 -2.14 -15.20
CA ALA A 195 17.32 -2.98 -16.11
C ALA A 195 18.46 -3.65 -15.33
N CYS A 196 18.61 -4.95 -15.50
CA CYS A 196 19.60 -5.75 -14.80
C CYS A 196 20.33 -6.69 -15.75
N ALA A 197 21.65 -6.75 -15.65
CA ALA A 197 22.50 -7.72 -16.32
C ALA A 197 22.74 -8.92 -15.40
N PHE A 198 22.54 -10.13 -15.92
CA PHE A 198 22.72 -11.37 -15.19
C PHE A 198 23.82 -12.24 -15.79
N HIS A 199 24.60 -12.82 -14.88
CA HIS A 199 25.51 -13.95 -15.06
C HIS A 199 25.19 -15.00 -13.99
N LYS A 200 25.70 -16.23 -14.16
CA LYS A 200 25.55 -17.28 -13.16
C LYS A 200 26.14 -16.82 -11.82
N GLY A 201 25.30 -16.70 -10.80
CA GLY A 201 25.69 -16.29 -9.44
C GLY A 201 25.98 -14.79 -9.27
N LYS A 202 25.78 -13.95 -10.29
CA LYS A 202 26.06 -12.51 -10.22
C LYS A 202 25.01 -11.70 -10.97
N LEU A 203 24.57 -10.60 -10.38
CA LEU A 203 23.73 -9.62 -11.05
C LEU A 203 24.32 -8.22 -10.92
N LYS A 204 24.02 -7.36 -11.89
CA LYS A 204 24.36 -5.95 -11.88
C LYS A 204 23.16 -5.12 -12.32
N MET A 205 22.70 -4.24 -11.43
CA MET A 205 21.72 -3.21 -11.81
C MET A 205 22.37 -2.24 -12.80
N LEU A 206 21.76 -2.06 -13.96
CA LEU A 206 22.26 -1.18 -15.02
C LEU A 206 21.59 0.20 -14.96
N ALA A 207 20.27 0.22 -14.78
CA ALA A 207 19.47 1.44 -14.72
C ALA A 207 18.22 1.20 -13.87
N SER A 208 17.69 2.27 -13.29
CA SER A 208 16.37 2.29 -12.67
C SER A 208 15.70 3.63 -12.90
N ALA A 209 14.39 3.59 -13.15
CA ALA A 209 13.52 4.75 -13.22
C ALA A 209 12.24 4.42 -12.44
N ALA A 210 11.56 5.43 -11.92
CA ALA A 210 10.32 5.24 -11.19
C ALA A 210 9.40 6.45 -11.31
N ASP A 211 8.10 6.19 -11.21
CA ASP A 211 7.06 7.19 -11.04
C ASP A 211 6.32 6.90 -9.71
N PRO A 212 6.49 7.76 -8.69
CA PRO A 212 5.88 7.59 -7.37
C PRO A 212 4.39 7.94 -7.34
N GLU A 213 3.81 8.44 -8.43
CA GLU A 213 2.41 8.89 -8.52
C GLU A 213 1.60 8.12 -9.57
N LEU A 214 2.12 6.99 -10.05
CA LEU A 214 1.46 6.13 -11.02
C LEU A 214 1.32 4.71 -10.50
N GLY A 215 0.10 4.29 -10.16
CA GLY A 215 -0.21 2.92 -9.80
C GLY A 215 -1.68 2.56 -9.96
N GLY A 216 -2.02 1.35 -9.49
CA GLY A 216 -3.39 0.84 -9.59
C GLY A 216 -4.45 1.73 -8.93
N ARG A 217 -4.09 2.47 -7.87
CA ARG A 217 -5.00 3.40 -7.17
C ARG A 217 -5.37 4.60 -8.02
N ASP A 218 -4.46 5.07 -8.88
CA ASP A 218 -4.68 6.28 -9.66
C ASP A 218 -5.67 5.98 -10.80
N ILE A 219 -5.63 4.74 -11.31
CA ILE A 219 -6.70 4.18 -12.15
C ILE A 219 -8.01 4.10 -11.36
N ASP A 220 -7.99 3.59 -10.12
CA ASP A 220 -9.21 3.50 -9.29
C ASP A 220 -9.82 4.90 -9.07
N PHE A 221 -9.00 5.93 -8.85
CA PHE A 221 -9.47 7.31 -8.71
C PHE A 221 -10.13 7.82 -9.98
N ILE A 222 -9.44 7.74 -11.13
CA ILE A 222 -10.00 8.23 -12.41
C ILE A 222 -11.35 7.58 -12.71
N LEU A 223 -11.45 6.25 -12.51
CA LEU A 223 -12.70 5.52 -12.71
C LEU A 223 -13.78 5.90 -11.69
N THR A 224 -13.40 6.12 -10.43
CA THR A 224 -14.33 6.56 -9.39
C THR A 224 -14.91 7.94 -9.69
N GLU A 225 -14.08 8.89 -10.14
CA GLU A 225 -14.53 10.24 -10.51
C GLU A 225 -15.50 10.20 -11.69
N ASP A 226 -15.29 9.33 -12.67
CA ASP A 226 -16.22 9.13 -13.79
C ASP A 226 -17.60 8.65 -13.31
N PHE A 227 -17.63 7.68 -12.39
CA PHE A 227 -18.88 7.25 -11.77
C PHE A 227 -19.51 8.34 -10.89
N CYS A 228 -18.74 9.13 -10.15
CA CYS A 228 -19.27 10.27 -9.39
C CYS A 228 -20.02 11.24 -10.32
N ASN A 229 -19.42 11.60 -11.45
CA ASN A 229 -20.04 12.50 -12.44
C ASN A 229 -21.30 11.89 -13.08
N SER A 230 -21.24 10.59 -13.41
CA SER A 230 -22.38 9.84 -13.94
C SER A 230 -23.52 9.77 -12.93
N PHE A 231 -23.22 9.51 -11.66
CA PHE A 231 -24.23 9.42 -10.60
C PHE A 231 -24.85 10.77 -10.23
N GLN A 232 -24.04 11.83 -10.26
CA GLN A 232 -24.55 13.20 -10.10
C GLN A 232 -25.54 13.54 -11.22
N SER A 233 -25.23 13.17 -12.46
CA SER A 233 -26.09 13.45 -13.63
C SER A 233 -27.37 12.59 -13.63
N ARG A 234 -27.25 11.30 -13.35
CA ARG A 234 -28.37 10.33 -13.46
C ARG A 234 -29.26 10.27 -12.21
N TYR A 235 -28.65 10.33 -11.03
CA TYR A 235 -29.36 10.11 -9.75
C TYR A 235 -29.44 11.38 -8.88
N ARG A 236 -28.75 12.46 -9.27
CA ARG A 236 -28.59 13.70 -8.48
C ARG A 236 -27.98 13.45 -7.11
N ILE A 237 -27.03 12.52 -7.05
CA ILE A 237 -26.31 12.13 -5.85
C ILE A 237 -24.83 12.42 -6.07
N ASP A 238 -24.21 13.10 -5.11
CA ASP A 238 -22.78 13.35 -5.09
C ASP A 238 -22.08 12.47 -4.03
N PRO A 239 -21.35 11.41 -4.43
CA PRO A 239 -20.59 10.57 -3.51
C PRO A 239 -19.55 11.33 -2.67
N HIS A 240 -19.03 12.46 -3.14
CA HIS A 240 -18.01 13.23 -2.43
C HIS A 240 -18.52 13.81 -1.10
N THR A 241 -19.82 14.04 -1.00
CA THR A 241 -20.46 14.56 0.22
C THR A 241 -20.50 13.54 1.35
N ASN A 242 -20.39 12.24 1.04
CA ASN A 242 -20.48 11.16 2.01
C ASN A 242 -19.26 10.22 1.93
N PRO A 243 -18.30 10.32 2.86
CA PRO A 243 -17.09 9.49 2.86
C PRO A 243 -17.37 7.98 2.85
N ARG A 244 -18.50 7.54 3.43
CA ARG A 244 -18.90 6.13 3.43
C ARG A 244 -19.34 5.69 2.03
N ALA A 245 -20.10 6.53 1.33
CA ALA A 245 -20.55 6.25 -0.03
C ALA A 245 -19.36 6.26 -1.00
N TYR A 246 -18.48 7.27 -0.92
CA TYR A 246 -17.27 7.35 -1.74
C TYR A 246 -16.38 6.10 -1.58
N LEU A 247 -16.16 5.63 -0.35
CA LEU A 247 -15.37 4.42 -0.10
C LEU A 247 -16.04 3.14 -0.63
N ARG A 248 -17.37 3.05 -0.55
CA ARG A 248 -18.12 1.93 -1.14
C ARG A 248 -17.97 1.92 -2.66
N LEU A 249 -18.15 3.08 -3.30
CA LEU A 249 -17.96 3.23 -4.73
C LEU A 249 -16.54 2.84 -5.14
N THR A 250 -15.53 3.40 -4.48
CA THR A 250 -14.11 3.09 -4.75
C THR A 250 -13.81 1.60 -4.62
N ALA A 251 -14.41 0.92 -3.63
CA ALA A 251 -14.22 -0.53 -3.44
C ALA A 251 -14.86 -1.37 -4.55
N GLU A 252 -16.04 -0.97 -5.04
CA GLU A 252 -16.68 -1.63 -6.19
C GLU A 252 -15.94 -1.34 -7.50
N VAL A 253 -15.42 -0.11 -7.68
CA VAL A 253 -14.57 0.26 -8.81
C VAL A 253 -13.26 -0.53 -8.82
N GLU A 254 -12.60 -0.74 -7.67
CA GLU A 254 -11.40 -1.60 -7.57
C GLU A 254 -11.70 -3.03 -8.04
N LYS A 255 -12.89 -3.56 -7.71
CA LYS A 255 -13.32 -4.89 -8.17
C LYS A 255 -13.61 -4.90 -9.67
N LEU A 256 -14.34 -3.90 -10.16
CA LEU A 256 -14.69 -3.75 -11.57
C LEU A 256 -13.44 -3.65 -12.44
N LYS A 257 -12.45 -2.83 -12.05
CA LYS A 257 -11.14 -2.72 -12.71
C LYS A 257 -10.44 -4.08 -12.84
N LYS A 258 -10.45 -4.89 -11.78
CA LYS A 258 -9.85 -6.24 -11.81
C LYS A 258 -10.62 -7.18 -12.74
N GLN A 259 -11.95 -7.11 -12.75
CA GLN A 259 -12.77 -7.92 -13.67
C GLN A 259 -12.52 -7.52 -15.14
N MET A 260 -12.38 -6.23 -15.44
CA MET A 260 -12.03 -5.73 -16.79
C MET A 260 -10.65 -6.20 -17.26
N SER A 261 -9.74 -6.52 -16.35
CA SER A 261 -8.42 -7.07 -16.73
C SER A 261 -8.55 -8.46 -17.37
N ALA A 262 -9.55 -9.24 -16.96
CA ALA A 262 -9.83 -10.58 -17.49
C ALA A 262 -10.88 -10.58 -18.61
N ASN A 263 -11.82 -9.64 -18.59
CA ASN A 263 -12.99 -9.63 -19.49
C ASN A 263 -13.05 -8.32 -20.30
N SER A 264 -13.25 -8.43 -21.62
CA SER A 264 -13.40 -7.28 -22.54
C SER A 264 -14.85 -6.90 -22.84
N THR A 265 -15.81 -7.61 -22.24
CA THR A 265 -17.24 -7.32 -22.36
C THR A 265 -17.64 -6.13 -21.50
N ASN A 266 -18.83 -5.57 -21.73
CA ASN A 266 -19.38 -4.58 -20.82
C ASN A 266 -19.67 -5.24 -19.46
N LEU A 267 -19.18 -4.65 -18.37
CA LEU A 267 -19.35 -5.19 -17.02
C LEU A 267 -20.25 -4.28 -16.19
N PRO A 268 -21.34 -4.80 -15.61
CA PRO A 268 -22.23 -4.02 -14.77
C PRO A 268 -21.65 -3.82 -13.37
N MET A 269 -22.02 -2.70 -12.75
CA MET A 269 -21.76 -2.36 -11.35
C MET A 269 -23.07 -1.92 -10.71
N ASN A 270 -23.51 -2.63 -9.68
CA ASN A 270 -24.74 -2.32 -8.95
C ASN A 270 -24.40 -2.12 -7.48
N ILE A 271 -24.83 -1.00 -6.90
CA ILE A 271 -24.63 -0.71 -5.48
C ILE A 271 -25.98 -0.36 -4.85
N GLU A 272 -26.46 -1.27 -4.01
CA GLU A 272 -27.72 -1.11 -3.29
C GLU A 272 -27.60 -0.14 -2.12
N CYS A 273 -28.67 0.60 -1.82
CA CYS A 273 -28.76 1.59 -0.75
C CYS A 273 -27.50 2.46 -0.68
N PHE A 274 -27.10 3.04 -1.81
CA PHE A 274 -25.82 3.71 -1.95
C PHE A 274 -25.79 5.02 -1.15
N MET A 275 -26.77 5.88 -1.39
CA MET A 275 -27.06 7.12 -0.64
C MET A 275 -28.56 7.42 -0.71
N ASP A 276 -29.11 8.01 0.35
CA ASP A 276 -30.53 8.40 0.44
C ASP A 276 -31.51 7.27 0.06
N ASP A 277 -31.17 6.04 0.47
CA ASP A 277 -31.90 4.80 0.15
C ASP A 277 -32.10 4.54 -1.36
N LYS A 278 -31.28 5.17 -2.20
CA LYS A 278 -31.27 4.95 -3.65
C LYS A 278 -30.23 3.92 -4.04
N ASP A 279 -30.63 3.04 -4.95
CA ASP A 279 -29.74 2.13 -5.65
C ASP A 279 -29.11 2.85 -6.83
N VAL A 280 -27.83 2.57 -7.09
CA VAL A 280 -27.13 3.09 -8.26
C VAL A 280 -26.63 1.94 -9.13
N THR A 281 -26.78 2.12 -10.43
CA THR A 281 -26.30 1.18 -11.44
C THR A 281 -25.39 1.90 -12.42
N GLY A 282 -24.30 1.25 -12.77
CA GLY A 282 -23.36 1.69 -13.78
C GLY A 282 -22.85 0.51 -14.56
N ASP A 283 -22.12 0.79 -15.61
CA ASP A 283 -21.46 -0.21 -16.43
C ASP A 283 -20.19 0.39 -17.00
N MET A 284 -19.22 -0.46 -17.28
CA MET A 284 -18.00 -0.02 -17.93
C MET A 284 -17.43 -1.13 -18.81
N LYS A 285 -16.89 -0.69 -19.95
CA LYS A 285 -16.20 -1.53 -20.91
C LYS A 285 -14.72 -1.13 -20.94
N ARG A 286 -13.86 -2.14 -21.07
CA ARG A 286 -12.41 -1.99 -21.22
C ARG A 286 -12.03 -1.19 -22.47
#